data_AF-A0A358DP15-F1
#
_entry.id   AF-A0A358DP15-F1
#
_cell.length_a   1.000
_cell.length_b   1.000
_cell.length_c   1.000
_cell.angle_alpha   90.00
_cell.angle_beta   90.00
_cell.angle_gamma   90.00
#
_symmetry.space_group_name_H-M   'P 1'
#
loop_
_entity.id
_entity.type
_entity.pdbx_description
1 polymer ?
#
loop_
_entity_poly.entity_id
_entity_poly.type
_entity_poly.pdbx_seq_one_letter_code
_entity_poly.pdbx_strand_id
1 'polypeptide(L)'
;MINPTAGRGRQRLEELLPPGHGIEVVRPPSVEAAKSLFQEWRHRHRRIVMAGGDGTFHLAADALVDGRSPHLQLGLVPAGTGSDFNRCLPGDQNLRARLQLAVFGEHTHPLRLAE
;
A
#
# COMPACT_ATOMS: atom_id res chain seq x y z
N MET A 1 -3.44 1.38 -4.62
CA MET A 1 -3.49 0.09 -5.35
C MET A 1 -4.04 -1.00 -4.46
N ILE A 2 -5.01 -1.77 -4.98
CA ILE A 2 -5.56 -2.94 -4.30
C ILE A 2 -5.16 -4.17 -5.11
N ASN A 3 -4.49 -5.14 -4.49
CA ASN A 3 -4.19 -6.42 -5.11
C ASN A 3 -5.51 -7.22 -5.24
N PRO A 4 -5.99 -7.51 -6.47
CA PRO A 4 -7.27 -8.17 -6.69
C PRO A 4 -7.32 -9.61 -6.16
N THR A 5 -6.17 -10.26 -5.94
CA THR A 5 -6.11 -11.65 -5.45
C THR A 5 -5.91 -11.73 -3.93
N ALA A 6 -5.61 -10.62 -3.26
CA ALA A 6 -5.44 -10.61 -1.81
C ALA A 6 -6.76 -10.92 -1.08
N GLY A 7 -6.67 -11.63 0.05
CA GLY A 7 -7.82 -11.90 0.91
C GLY A 7 -8.93 -12.70 0.24
N ARG A 8 -8.57 -13.58 -0.71
CA ARG A 8 -9.50 -14.34 -1.58
C ARG A 8 -10.33 -13.46 -2.53
N GLY A 9 -9.86 -12.26 -2.86
CA GLY A 9 -10.44 -11.38 -3.89
C GLY A 9 -11.79 -10.74 -3.53
N ARG A 10 -12.18 -10.75 -2.25
CA ARG A 10 -13.45 -10.17 -1.76
C ARG A 10 -13.27 -8.86 -0.98
N GLN A 11 -12.10 -8.24 -1.08
CA GLN A 11 -11.79 -7.03 -0.31
C GLN A 11 -12.49 -5.80 -0.92
N ARG A 12 -13.59 -5.36 -0.30
CA ARG A 12 -14.30 -4.10 -0.60
C ARG A 12 -13.68 -2.93 0.17
N LEU A 13 -12.37 -2.76 0.06
CA LEU A 13 -11.63 -1.72 0.78
C LEU A 13 -12.04 -0.32 0.34
N GLU A 14 -12.42 -0.16 -0.92
CA GLU A 14 -12.93 1.09 -1.46
C GLU A 14 -14.17 1.60 -0.73
N GLU A 15 -15.02 0.71 -0.20
CA GLU A 15 -16.21 1.08 0.58
C GLU A 15 -15.86 1.65 1.96
N LEU A 16 -14.62 1.43 2.42
CA LEU A 16 -14.11 1.94 3.69
C LEU A 16 -13.35 3.26 3.54
N LEU A 17 -13.14 3.74 2.31
CA LEU A 17 -12.54 5.04 2.05
C LEU A 17 -13.57 6.15 2.29
N PRO A 18 -13.23 7.21 3.03
CA PRO A 18 -14.15 8.32 3.21
C PRO A 18 -14.35 9.05 1.87
N PRO A 19 -15.58 9.51 1.58
CA PRO A 19 -15.88 10.27 0.37
C PRO A 19 -15.11 11.60 0.34
N GLY A 20 -14.96 12.18 -0.86
CA GLY A 20 -14.45 13.55 -1.03
C GLY A 20 -12.94 13.73 -1.03
N HIS A 21 -12.16 12.64 -0.94
CA HIS A 21 -10.70 12.71 -1.07
C HIS A 21 -10.29 12.32 -2.50
N GLY A 22 -9.33 13.05 -3.08
CA GLY A 22 -8.77 12.78 -4.41
C GLY A 22 -7.93 11.50 -4.46
N ILE A 23 -8.54 10.37 -4.08
CA ILE A 23 -7.93 9.06 -3.99
C ILE A 23 -8.25 8.29 -5.27
N GLU A 24 -7.21 7.98 -6.02
CA GLU A 24 -7.31 7.08 -7.17
C GLU A 24 -7.17 5.63 -6.70
N VAL A 25 -8.19 4.82 -6.94
CA VAL A 25 -8.17 3.39 -6.60
C VAL A 25 -8.00 2.57 -7.86
N VAL A 26 -6.88 1.84 -7.95
CA VAL A 26 -6.57 0.98 -9.09
C VAL A 26 -6.32 -0.47 -8.64
N ARG A 27 -6.84 -1.41 -9.43
CA ARG A 27 -6.62 -2.86 -9.33
C ARG A 27 -5.85 -3.35 -10.55
N PRO A 28 -4.53 -3.50 -10.48
CA PRO A 28 -3.74 -3.97 -11.61
C PRO A 28 -4.10 -5.42 -11.95
N PRO A 29 -4.23 -5.79 -13.23
CA PRO A 29 -4.60 -7.14 -13.66
C PRO A 29 -3.43 -8.14 -13.56
N SER A 30 -2.20 -7.67 -13.42
CA SER A 30 -1.00 -8.49 -13.31
C SER A 30 0.08 -7.83 -12.45
N VAL A 31 1.11 -8.60 -12.11
CA VAL A 31 2.30 -8.11 -11.39
C VAL A 31 3.04 -7.07 -12.24
N GLU A 32 3.17 -7.30 -13.54
CA GLU A 32 3.83 -6.39 -14.48
C GLU A 32 3.10 -5.05 -14.57
N ALA A 33 1.76 -5.08 -14.64
CA ALA A 33 0.95 -3.87 -14.63
C ALA A 33 1.12 -3.09 -13.32
N ALA A 34 1.21 -3.80 -12.18
CA ALA A 34 1.48 -3.16 -10.90
C ALA A 34 2.86 -2.49 -10.85
N LYS A 35 3.91 -3.16 -11.37
CA LYS A 35 5.26 -2.58 -11.47
C LYS A 35 5.27 -1.31 -12.31
N SER A 36 4.64 -1.34 -13.49
CA SER A 36 4.54 -0.17 -14.37
C SER A 36 3.82 1.00 -13.70
N LEU A 37 2.72 0.75 -13.00
CA LEU A 37 2.01 1.77 -12.23
C LEU A 37 2.89 2.37 -11.13
N PHE A 38 3.65 1.56 -10.39
CA PHE A 38 4.56 2.08 -9.37
C PHE A 38 5.64 2.99 -9.96
N GLN A 39 6.21 2.62 -11.11
CA GLN A 39 7.21 3.45 -11.80
C GLN A 39 6.64 4.78 -12.28
N GLU A 40 5.38 4.80 -12.71
CA GLU A 40 4.69 6.03 -13.08
C GLU A 40 4.36 6.88 -11.84
N TRP A 41 3.78 6.25 -10.82
CA TRP A 41 3.22 6.94 -9.66
C TRP A 41 4.26 7.53 -8.74
N ARG A 42 5.47 6.97 -8.67
CA ARG A 42 6.54 7.50 -7.82
C ARG A 42 6.88 8.96 -8.14
N HIS A 43 6.60 9.41 -9.37
CA HIS A 43 6.83 10.78 -9.82
C HIS A 43 5.59 11.68 -9.71
N ARG A 44 4.39 11.08 -9.64
CA ARG A 44 3.11 11.80 -9.72
C ARG A 44 2.42 11.98 -8.38
N HIS A 45 2.71 11.10 -7.43
CA HIS A 45 2.01 11.07 -6.14
C HIS A 45 2.99 11.25 -4.98
N ARG A 46 2.54 11.96 -3.94
CA ARG A 46 3.29 12.08 -2.68
C ARG A 46 3.07 10.87 -1.75
N ARG A 47 1.99 10.12 -1.98
CA ARG A 47 1.62 8.95 -1.17
C ARG A 47 1.06 7.86 -2.05
N ILE A 48 1.55 6.63 -1.86
CA ILE A 48 1.04 5.43 -2.50
C ILE A 48 0.59 4.48 -1.40
N VAL A 49 -0.69 4.10 -1.42
CA VAL A 49 -1.27 3.13 -0.48
C VAL A 49 -1.46 1.80 -1.18
N MET A 50 -0.99 0.72 -0.57
CA MET A 50 -1.07 -0.64 -1.07
C MET A 50 -1.92 -1.49 -0.15
N ALA A 51 -2.94 -2.13 -0.72
CA ALA A 51 -3.70 -3.16 -0.04
C ALA A 51 -3.33 -4.53 -0.61
N GLY A 52 -2.65 -5.34 0.19
CA GLY A 52 -2.12 -6.62 -0.27
C GLY A 52 -1.52 -7.45 0.87
N GLY A 53 -0.82 -8.51 0.48
CA GLY A 53 0.05 -9.29 1.38
C GLY A 53 1.53 -8.98 1.11
N ASP A 54 2.41 -9.80 1.68
CA ASP A 54 3.86 -9.57 1.65
C ASP A 54 4.41 -9.49 0.22
N GLY A 55 3.92 -10.30 -0.70
CA GLY A 55 4.32 -10.22 -2.12
C GLY A 55 3.98 -8.88 -2.78
N THR A 56 2.87 -8.24 -2.40
CA THR A 56 2.51 -6.90 -2.89
C THR A 56 3.44 -5.83 -2.31
N PHE A 57 3.81 -5.97 -1.03
CA PHE A 57 4.72 -5.04 -0.37
C PHE A 57 6.15 -5.18 -0.88
N HIS A 58 6.62 -6.41 -1.09
CA HIS A 58 7.92 -6.69 -1.71
C HIS A 58 8.00 -6.09 -3.12
N LEU A 59 6.95 -6.29 -3.94
CA LEU A 59 6.88 -5.73 -5.28
C LEU A 59 7.02 -4.20 -5.29
N ALA A 60 6.35 -3.54 -4.35
CA ALA A 60 6.39 -2.10 -4.25
C ALA A 60 7.70 -1.59 -3.67
N ALA A 61 8.29 -2.31 -2.71
CA ALA A 61 9.61 -2.00 -2.19
C ALA A 61 10.66 -2.01 -3.31
N ASP A 62 10.67 -3.06 -4.13
CA ASP A 62 11.54 -3.20 -5.31
C ASP A 62 11.35 -2.05 -6.31
N ALA A 63 10.10 -1.62 -6.52
CA ALA A 63 9.80 -0.57 -7.50
C ALA A 63 9.96 0.88 -6.99
N LEU A 64 9.73 1.13 -5.70
CA LEU A 64 9.57 2.47 -5.13
C LEU A 64 10.69 2.88 -4.18
N VAL A 65 11.40 1.93 -3.56
CA VAL A 65 12.48 2.23 -2.61
C VAL A 65 13.79 2.34 -3.39
N ASP A 66 13.98 3.51 -4.01
CA ASP A 66 15.14 3.81 -4.86
C ASP A 66 16.25 4.61 -4.13
N GLY A 67 16.03 4.96 -2.86
CA GLY A 67 16.92 5.82 -2.07
C GLY A 67 17.01 7.27 -2.55
N ARG A 68 16.23 7.66 -3.58
CA ARG A 68 16.30 8.95 -4.28
C ARG A 68 14.98 9.72 -4.23
N SER A 69 13.91 9.09 -3.74
CA SER A 69 12.57 9.67 -3.62
C SER A 69 12.15 9.88 -2.14
N PRO A 70 12.84 10.74 -1.36
CA PRO A 70 12.63 10.86 0.10
C PRO A 70 11.25 11.43 0.48
N HIS A 71 10.52 12.02 -0.47
CA HIS A 71 9.21 12.60 -0.24
C HIS A 71 8.06 11.64 -0.52
N LEU A 72 8.32 10.47 -1.09
CA LEU A 72 7.31 9.47 -1.37
C LEU A 72 6.96 8.70 -0.09
N GLN A 73 5.70 8.75 0.29
CA GLN A 73 5.19 8.06 1.47
C GLN A 73 4.47 6.78 1.06
N LEU A 74 4.75 5.69 1.78
CA LEU A 74 4.13 4.39 1.53
C LEU A 74 3.16 4.05 2.65
N GLY A 75 1.90 3.83 2.28
CA GLY A 75 0.86 3.32 3.16
C GLY A 75 0.63 1.83 2.90
N LEU A 76 0.56 1.03 3.96
CA LEU A 76 0.42 -0.43 3.84
C LEU A 76 -0.87 -0.87 4.54
N VAL A 77 -1.70 -1.61 3.83
CA VAL A 77 -2.96 -2.17 4.32
C VAL A 77 -2.93 -3.68 4.13
N PRO A 78 -2.92 -4.46 5.21
CA PRO A 78 -2.87 -5.91 5.14
C PRO A 78 -4.21 -6.45 4.66
N ALA A 79 -4.25 -6.83 3.38
CA ALA A 79 -5.43 -7.42 2.74
C ALA A 79 -5.34 -8.96 2.66
N GLY A 80 -4.25 -9.57 3.13
CA GLY A 80 -4.03 -11.02 3.13
C GLY A 80 -4.50 -11.73 4.40
N THR A 81 -4.55 -13.07 4.38
CA THR A 81 -4.94 -13.92 5.53
C THR A 81 -3.81 -14.17 6.54
N GLY A 82 -2.62 -13.63 6.31
CA GLY A 82 -1.44 -13.82 7.16
C GLY A 82 -0.22 -13.11 6.59
N SER A 83 -0.26 -11.78 6.50
CA SER A 83 0.92 -11.00 6.14
C SER A 83 1.84 -10.92 7.36
N ASP A 84 3.05 -11.49 7.25
CA ASP A 84 4.06 -11.38 8.30
C ASP A 84 4.42 -9.92 8.54
N PHE A 85 4.45 -9.14 7.46
CA PHE A 85 4.72 -7.71 7.51
C PHE A 85 3.66 -6.93 8.31
N ASN A 86 2.42 -7.41 8.37
CA ASN A 86 1.36 -6.81 9.19
C ASN A 86 1.71 -6.81 10.69
N ARG A 87 2.33 -7.89 11.17
CA ARG A 87 2.68 -8.05 12.59
C ARG A 87 3.77 -7.08 13.03
N CYS A 88 4.62 -6.64 12.10
CA CYS A 88 5.72 -5.72 12.37
C CYS A 88 5.29 -4.25 12.31
N LEU A 89 4.07 -3.95 11.83
CA LEU A 89 3.60 -2.57 11.68
C LEU A 89 2.92 -2.10 12.98
N PRO A 90 3.28 -0.91 13.48
CA PRO A 90 2.69 -0.38 14.70
C PRO A 90 1.22 0.02 14.47
N GLY A 91 0.43 -0.01 15.54
CA GLY A 91 -0.96 0.45 15.55
C GLY A 91 -2.00 -0.68 15.59
N ASP A 92 -3.26 -0.30 15.38
CA ASP A 92 -4.40 -1.19 15.43
C ASP A 92 -4.38 -2.20 14.27
N GLN A 93 -4.69 -3.46 14.55
CA GLN A 93 -4.78 -4.54 13.57
C GLN A 93 -6.13 -4.57 12.84
N ASN A 94 -7.08 -3.72 13.24
CA ASN A 94 -8.34 -3.52 12.55
C ASN A 94 -8.14 -2.95 11.13
N LEU A 95 -8.72 -3.61 10.13
CA LEU A 95 -8.56 -3.24 8.72
C LEU A 95 -8.98 -1.79 8.41
N ARG A 96 -10.08 -1.31 9.00
CA ARG A 96 -10.57 0.07 8.78
C ARG A 96 -9.61 1.08 9.41
N ALA A 97 -9.18 0.86 10.65
CA ALA A 97 -8.23 1.73 11.32
C ALA A 97 -6.90 1.78 10.55
N ARG A 98 -6.43 0.63 10.05
CA ARG A 98 -5.24 0.54 9.21
C ARG A 98 -5.37 1.28 7.89
N LEU A 99 -6.51 1.13 7.21
CA LEU A 99 -6.78 1.87 5.97
C LEU A 99 -6.77 3.37 6.24
N GLN A 100 -7.45 3.83 7.29
CA GLN A 100 -7.47 5.24 7.66
C GLN A 100 -6.07 5.76 7.99
N LEU A 101 -5.28 5.03 8.76
CA LEU A 101 -3.90 5.41 9.09
C LEU A 101 -3.03 5.47 7.82
N ALA A 102 -3.11 4.46 6.95
CA ALA A 102 -2.32 4.41 5.72
C ALA A 102 -2.67 5.53 4.74
N VAL A 103 -3.94 5.95 4.70
CA VAL A 103 -4.41 7.00 3.79
C VAL A 103 -4.23 8.40 4.38
N PHE A 104 -4.53 8.61 5.66
CA PHE A 104 -4.62 9.94 6.29
C PHE A 104 -3.60 10.21 7.38
N GLY A 105 -2.81 9.22 7.80
CA GLY A 105 -1.82 9.40 8.85
C GLY A 105 -0.86 10.55 8.51
N GLU A 106 -0.64 11.45 9.47
CA GLU A 106 0.26 12.60 9.29
C GLU A 106 1.70 12.26 9.68
N HIS A 107 1.88 11.22 10.50
CA HIS A 107 3.18 10.75 10.94
C HIS A 107 3.66 9.59 10.06
N THR A 108 4.90 9.69 9.59
CA THR A 108 5.59 8.63 8.86
C THR A 108 6.84 8.22 9.61
N HIS A 109 7.09 6.92 9.69
CA HIS A 109 8.32 6.38 10.27
C HIS A 109 9.27 5.92 9.15
N PRO A 110 10.56 6.28 9.21
CA PRO A 110 11.52 5.73 8.27
C PRO A 110 11.63 4.22 8.47
N LEU A 111 11.49 3.47 7.39
CA LEU A 111 11.68 2.02 7.37
C LEU A 111 13.02 1.71 6.70
N ARG A 112 13.88 0.95 7.38
CA ARG A 112 15.07 0.37 6.74
C ARG A 112 14.72 -1.02 6.22
N LEU A 113 14.90 -1.21 4.92
CA LEU A 113 14.88 -2.54 4.31
C LEU A 113 16.27 -3.15 4.45
N ALA A 114 16.34 -4.45 4.73
CA ALA A 114 17.61 -5.17 4.74
C ALA A 114 18.18 -5.23 3.32
N GLU A 115 19.49 -5.04 3.20
CA GLU A 115 20.26 -5.17 1.95
C GLU A 115 20.34 -6.62 1.46
#